data_AF-A0AAU6G3H3-F1
#
_entry.id   AF-A0AAU6G3H3-F1
#
_cell.length_a   1.000
_cell.length_b   1.000
_cell.length_c   1.000
_cell.angle_alpha   90.00
_cell.angle_beta   90.00
_cell.angle_gamma   90.00
#
_symmetry.space_group_name_H-M   'P 1'
#
loop_
_entity.id
_entity.type
_entity.pdbx_description
1 polymer ?
#
loop_
_entity_poly.entity_id
_entity_poly.type
_entity_poly.pdbx_seq_one_letter_code
_entity_poly.pdbx_strand_id
1 'polypeptide(L)'
;MRKNGAMRTGLAAAACGVLAMTLSGCGGPAGGSGSAKGPGGPGGPGGKTEGAPAGGVDGTRIPGVGDGLRSRIPSNSRQVVAVYGAGRNSADSTVVLYTKSGSTWDTQRVGKAHNGVKGWTTDHHEDDKRSPVGVFTLTDAGGVLHDPGALLPYDRSQAYQAPRGWAKSYWHDFDYVIAINFNRRPGTPPDDPSRPQGQSKGGGIWLHLDHGSGTSACVSLPKPAMEHLLRTLDPRRHPVVVMGDRTDLAA
;
A
#
# COMPACT_ATOMS: atom_id res chain seq x y z
N MET A 1 -28.73 41.96 -34.90
CA MET A 1 -29.92 41.28 -35.47
C MET A 1 -29.88 39.84 -34.97
N ARG A 2 -30.71 39.48 -33.98
CA ARG A 2 -31.96 38.68 -34.13
C ARG A 2 -31.67 37.30 -34.76
N LYS A 3 -31.97 36.13 -34.18
CA LYS A 3 -32.93 35.75 -33.13
C LYS A 3 -32.65 34.30 -32.66
N ASN A 4 -32.89 34.06 -31.36
CA ASN A 4 -33.65 32.97 -30.67
C ASN A 4 -33.77 31.59 -31.38
N GLY A 5 -33.64 30.43 -30.74
CA GLY A 5 -33.86 30.05 -29.35
C GLY A 5 -34.94 28.95 -29.29
N ALA A 6 -34.74 27.89 -28.51
CA ALA A 6 -35.82 27.12 -27.85
C ALA A 6 -35.25 26.07 -26.88
N MET A 7 -35.47 26.31 -25.59
CA MET A 7 -35.48 25.31 -24.53
C MET A 7 -36.73 24.44 -24.66
N ARG A 8 -36.64 23.16 -24.29
CA ARG A 8 -37.77 22.38 -23.77
C ARG A 8 -37.35 21.60 -22.54
N THR A 9 -37.90 22.05 -21.42
CA THR A 9 -37.98 21.43 -20.09
C THR A 9 -38.95 20.25 -20.12
N GLY A 10 -38.63 19.20 -19.37
CA GLY A 10 -39.56 18.13 -18.98
C GLY A 10 -39.21 17.61 -17.58
N LEU A 11 -40.05 17.92 -16.59
CA LEU A 11 -40.22 17.17 -15.34
C LEU A 11 -40.94 15.84 -15.66
N ALA A 12 -40.98 14.75 -14.90
CA ALA A 12 -40.74 14.35 -13.51
C ALA A 12 -40.35 12.83 -13.57
N ALA A 13 -39.94 12.08 -12.54
CA ALA A 13 -40.42 11.99 -11.17
C ALA A 13 -39.40 11.21 -10.31
N ALA A 14 -39.40 11.51 -9.02
CA ALA A 14 -38.63 10.83 -8.00
C ALA A 14 -39.23 9.45 -7.67
N ALA A 15 -38.37 8.45 -7.49
CA ALA A 15 -38.71 7.21 -6.81
C ALA A 15 -37.59 6.88 -5.81
N CYS A 16 -37.85 7.15 -4.53
CA CYS A 16 -37.05 6.71 -3.40
C CYS A 16 -37.19 5.20 -3.23
N GLY A 17 -36.09 4.46 -3.37
CA GLY A 17 -35.99 3.06 -2.97
C GLY A 17 -35.15 2.94 -1.70
N VAL A 18 -35.79 3.01 -0.53
CA VAL A 18 -35.18 2.69 0.76
C VAL A 18 -35.15 1.18 0.92
N LEU A 19 -33.97 0.64 1.20
CA LEU A 19 -33.71 -0.75 1.51
C LEU A 19 -33.55 -0.92 3.03
N ALA A 20 -34.07 -2.05 3.53
CA ALA A 20 -33.88 -2.70 4.84
C ALA A 20 -34.99 -2.53 5.89
N MET A 21 -35.56 -3.68 6.32
CA MET A 21 -35.38 -4.28 7.66
C MET A 21 -36.50 -5.29 7.98
N THR A 22 -36.17 -6.57 8.11
CA THR A 22 -36.66 -7.56 9.11
C THR A 22 -35.65 -8.74 9.05
N LEU A 23 -35.14 -9.36 10.11
CA LEU A 23 -35.80 -9.92 11.29
C LEU A 23 -34.92 -9.82 12.54
N SER A 24 -35.60 -9.58 13.65
CA SER A 24 -35.16 -9.68 15.04
C SER A 24 -34.81 -11.11 15.42
N GLY A 25 -33.68 -11.29 16.11
CA GLY A 25 -33.38 -12.46 16.93
C GLY A 25 -33.43 -12.06 18.40
N CYS A 26 -34.49 -12.47 19.10
CA CYS A 26 -34.69 -12.37 20.53
C CYS A 26 -34.16 -13.63 21.22
N GLY A 27 -33.46 -13.48 22.35
CA GLY A 27 -33.03 -14.61 23.17
C GLY A 27 -32.27 -14.19 24.42
N GLY A 28 -32.98 -14.08 25.54
CA GLY A 28 -32.49 -14.14 26.92
C GLY A 28 -33.68 -14.53 27.82
N PRO A 29 -33.53 -14.65 29.16
CA PRO A 29 -32.32 -14.77 29.99
C PRO A 29 -32.44 -15.87 31.09
N ALA A 30 -31.42 -15.95 31.97
CA ALA A 30 -31.54 -16.00 33.44
C ALA A 30 -30.84 -17.16 34.20
N GLY A 31 -30.18 -16.75 35.30
CA GLY A 31 -29.85 -17.55 36.49
C GLY A 31 -28.43 -18.12 36.51
N GLY A 32 -27.59 -17.94 37.53
CA GLY A 32 -27.72 -17.31 38.84
C GLY A 32 -26.49 -17.70 39.68
N SER A 33 -25.97 -16.73 40.43
CA SER A 33 -25.24 -16.76 41.71
C SER A 33 -24.24 -17.88 42.05
N GLY A 34 -23.08 -17.47 42.57
CA GLY A 34 -21.97 -18.35 42.93
C GLY A 34 -22.08 -19.05 44.28
N SER A 35 -21.09 -19.91 44.58
CA SER A 35 -20.31 -19.92 45.83
C SER A 35 -19.35 -21.12 45.92
N ALA A 36 -18.18 -20.84 46.52
CA ALA A 36 -17.38 -21.69 47.41
C ALA A 36 -16.41 -22.78 46.87
N LYS A 37 -15.11 -22.45 47.00
CA LYS A 37 -14.12 -23.03 47.94
C LYS A 37 -13.58 -24.45 47.69
N GLY A 38 -12.25 -24.54 47.49
CA GLY A 38 -11.43 -25.67 47.95
C GLY A 38 -10.23 -26.05 47.05
N PRO A 39 -8.96 -25.98 47.55
CA PRO A 39 -7.76 -26.40 46.80
C PRO A 39 -7.36 -27.84 47.12
N GLY A 40 -6.66 -28.53 46.20
CA GLY A 40 -6.11 -29.85 46.50
C GLY A 40 -5.36 -30.55 45.38
N GLY A 41 -4.06 -30.30 45.29
CA GLY A 41 -2.99 -31.31 45.15
C GLY A 41 -2.82 -32.13 43.85
N PRO A 42 -1.61 -32.68 43.60
CA PRO A 42 -1.11 -33.01 42.27
C PRO A 42 -1.05 -34.54 41.97
N GLY A 43 -0.92 -34.91 40.68
CA GLY A 43 -0.22 -36.16 40.33
C GLY A 43 -0.73 -36.98 39.12
N GLY A 44 -0.12 -36.73 37.95
CA GLY A 44 0.24 -37.74 36.92
C GLY A 44 -0.82 -38.17 35.88
N PRO A 45 -0.43 -38.88 34.79
CA PRO A 45 0.83 -38.87 34.05
C PRO A 45 0.65 -38.62 32.52
N GLY A 46 1.69 -38.06 31.89
CA GLY A 46 2.13 -38.42 30.53
C GLY A 46 1.11 -38.50 29.39
N GLY A 47 0.51 -37.38 29.00
CA GLY A 47 -0.05 -37.22 27.66
C GLY A 47 1.04 -36.76 26.70
N LYS A 48 1.53 -37.66 25.84
CA LYS A 48 2.34 -37.28 24.67
C LYS A 48 1.44 -36.48 23.74
N THR A 49 1.48 -35.15 23.83
CA THR A 49 1.00 -34.29 22.77
C THR A 49 1.94 -34.52 21.59
N GLU A 50 1.47 -35.27 20.60
CA GLU A 50 1.99 -35.19 19.24
C GLU A 50 2.00 -33.71 18.87
N GLY A 51 3.20 -33.14 18.84
CA GLY A 51 3.42 -31.81 18.33
C GLY A 51 2.97 -31.83 16.88
N ALA A 52 1.81 -31.23 16.62
CA ALA A 52 1.50 -30.72 15.30
C ALA A 52 2.75 -29.98 14.80
N PRO A 53 3.24 -30.24 13.57
CA PRO A 53 4.42 -29.54 13.10
C PRO A 53 4.11 -28.06 13.17
N ALA A 54 4.85 -27.35 14.03
CA ALA A 54 4.92 -25.90 13.97
C ALA A 54 5.47 -25.61 12.58
N GLY A 55 4.56 -25.35 11.62
CA GLY A 55 4.89 -24.82 10.32
C GLY A 55 5.46 -23.44 10.54
N GLY A 56 6.74 -23.39 10.93
CA GLY A 56 7.49 -22.16 11.06
C GLY A 56 7.43 -21.49 9.70
N VAL A 57 6.81 -20.32 9.64
CA VAL A 57 6.99 -19.44 8.49
C VAL A 57 8.48 -19.25 8.32
N ASP A 58 8.99 -19.63 7.15
CA ASP A 58 10.39 -19.43 6.80
C ASP A 58 10.69 -17.93 6.84
N GLY A 59 11.19 -17.46 7.99
CA GLY A 59 11.49 -16.06 8.24
C GLY A 59 12.62 -15.54 7.35
N THR A 60 13.30 -16.41 6.59
CA THR A 60 14.35 -15.99 5.65
C THR A 60 13.77 -15.45 4.34
N ARG A 61 12.49 -15.72 4.06
CA ARG A 61 11.79 -15.29 2.85
C ARG A 61 10.73 -14.23 3.14
N ILE A 62 10.46 -13.41 2.12
CA ILE A 62 9.32 -12.49 2.12
C ILE A 62 8.10 -13.29 1.64
N PRO A 63 7.04 -13.42 2.45
CA PRO A 63 5.86 -14.20 2.09
C PRO A 63 5.23 -13.74 0.78
N GLY A 64 4.87 -14.71 -0.07
CA GLY A 64 4.18 -14.45 -1.34
C GLY A 64 5.04 -13.84 -2.44
N VAL A 65 6.36 -13.74 -2.25
CA VAL A 65 7.31 -13.29 -3.29
C VAL A 65 8.08 -14.52 -3.82
N GLY A 66 7.81 -14.86 -5.07
CA GLY A 66 8.40 -15.97 -5.80
C GLY A 66 9.89 -15.80 -6.08
N ASP A 67 10.52 -16.87 -6.56
CA ASP A 67 11.96 -16.94 -6.83
C ASP A 67 12.40 -15.90 -7.88
N GLY A 68 11.54 -15.63 -8.88
CA GLY A 68 11.80 -14.64 -9.92
C GLY A 68 12.02 -13.24 -9.36
N LEU A 69 11.04 -12.67 -8.67
CA LEU A 69 11.19 -11.34 -8.05
C LEU A 69 12.18 -11.34 -6.89
N ARG A 70 12.27 -12.41 -6.09
CA ARG A 70 13.26 -12.49 -5.00
C ARG A 70 14.68 -12.34 -5.52
N SER A 71 15.01 -12.96 -6.66
CA SER A 71 16.35 -12.86 -7.26
C SER A 71 16.72 -11.43 -7.69
N ARG A 72 15.72 -10.55 -7.87
CA ARG A 72 15.90 -9.14 -8.23
C ARG A 72 16.06 -8.21 -7.02
N ILE A 73 15.82 -8.70 -5.80
CA ILE A 73 16.10 -7.96 -4.58
C ILE A 73 17.63 -7.92 -4.39
N PRO A 74 18.26 -6.73 -4.33
CA PRO A 74 19.70 -6.64 -4.11
C PRO A 74 20.13 -7.39 -2.85
N SER A 75 21.24 -8.12 -2.92
CA SER A 75 21.71 -8.96 -1.81
C SER A 75 22.09 -8.15 -0.55
N ASN A 76 22.46 -6.89 -0.73
CA ASN A 76 22.72 -5.93 0.34
C ASN A 76 21.46 -5.23 0.87
N SER A 77 20.28 -5.47 0.29
CA SER A 77 19.03 -4.90 0.79
C SER A 77 18.68 -5.50 2.16
N ARG A 78 18.45 -4.60 3.11
CA ARG A 78 18.03 -4.93 4.47
C ARG A 78 16.62 -4.39 4.78
N GLN A 79 15.98 -3.72 3.83
CA GLN A 79 14.61 -3.22 3.97
C GLN A 79 13.82 -3.43 2.69
N VAL A 80 12.64 -4.06 2.79
CA VAL A 80 11.75 -4.30 1.66
C VAL A 80 10.35 -3.82 2.02
N VAL A 81 9.85 -2.85 1.26
CA VAL A 81 8.43 -2.49 1.25
C VAL A 81 7.73 -3.44 0.28
N ALA A 82 6.93 -4.38 0.78
CA ALA A 82 6.12 -5.25 -0.07
C ALA A 82 4.74 -4.65 -0.25
N VAL A 83 4.38 -4.33 -1.50
CA VAL A 83 3.04 -3.89 -1.89
C VAL A 83 2.34 -5.07 -2.55
N TYR A 84 1.34 -5.58 -1.85
CA TYR A 84 0.57 -6.72 -2.34
C TYR A 84 -0.79 -6.28 -2.88
N GLY A 85 -0.94 -6.29 -4.19
CA GLY A 85 -2.20 -6.06 -4.88
C GLY A 85 -3.20 -7.18 -4.63
N ALA A 86 -4.48 -6.83 -4.49
CA ALA A 86 -5.57 -7.79 -4.31
C ALA A 86 -5.80 -8.66 -5.56
N GLY A 87 -5.47 -8.13 -6.75
CA GLY A 87 -5.53 -8.87 -8.01
C GLY A 87 -5.11 -8.00 -9.20
N ARG A 88 -4.87 -8.63 -10.36
CA ARG A 88 -4.33 -7.98 -11.57
C ARG A 88 -5.12 -6.77 -12.07
N ASN A 89 -6.42 -6.73 -11.80
CA ASN A 89 -7.32 -5.64 -12.23
C ASN A 89 -7.98 -4.92 -11.05
N SER A 90 -7.41 -5.01 -9.83
CA SER A 90 -7.90 -4.32 -8.65
C SER A 90 -6.99 -3.15 -8.30
N ALA A 91 -7.59 -2.06 -7.83
CA ALA A 91 -6.88 -0.91 -7.27
C ALA A 91 -6.50 -1.12 -5.80
N ASP A 92 -6.96 -2.18 -5.14
CA ASP A 92 -6.73 -2.39 -3.72
C ASP A 92 -5.41 -3.11 -3.46
N SER A 93 -4.68 -2.63 -2.45
CA SER A 93 -3.41 -3.18 -2.02
C SER A 93 -3.24 -3.20 -0.50
N THR A 94 -2.27 -3.97 -0.03
CA THR A 94 -1.76 -3.90 1.35
C THR A 94 -0.26 -3.74 1.33
N VAL A 95 0.27 -2.91 2.23
CA VAL A 95 1.70 -2.67 2.37
C VAL A 95 2.22 -3.26 3.67
N VAL A 96 3.38 -3.90 3.58
CA VAL A 96 4.14 -4.47 4.69
C VAL A 96 5.60 -4.05 4.55
N LEU A 97 6.22 -3.65 5.65
CA LEU A 97 7.65 -3.39 5.71
C LEU A 97 8.35 -4.59 6.33
N TYR A 98 9.34 -5.11 5.62
CA TYR A 98 10.24 -6.15 6.08
C TYR A 98 11.61 -5.53 6.36
N THR A 99 12.15 -5.75 7.55
CA THR A 99 13.50 -5.31 7.92
C THR A 99 14.35 -6.51 8.29
N LYS A 100 15.50 -6.66 7.66
CA LYS A 100 16.36 -7.83 7.84
C LYS A 100 17.11 -7.74 9.18
N SER A 101 16.96 -8.78 9.99
CA SER A 101 17.67 -9.00 11.25
C SER A 101 18.40 -10.33 11.17
N GLY A 102 19.73 -10.30 11.04
CA GLY A 102 20.52 -11.49 10.71
C GLY A 102 20.15 -12.09 9.35
N SER A 103 19.71 -13.35 9.34
CA SER A 103 19.22 -14.06 8.14
C SER A 103 17.71 -13.94 7.95
N THR A 104 16.96 -13.43 8.92
CA THR A 104 15.50 -13.37 8.91
C THR A 104 14.96 -11.97 8.68
N TRP A 105 13.67 -11.87 8.37
CA TRP A 105 12.95 -10.61 8.16
C TRP A 105 11.97 -10.36 9.31
N ASP A 106 12.21 -9.27 10.05
CA ASP A 106 11.22 -8.71 10.96
C ASP A 106 10.11 -8.05 10.14
N THR A 107 8.86 -8.33 10.50
CA THR A 107 7.70 -7.93 9.71
C THR A 107 6.89 -6.86 10.44
N GLN A 108 6.60 -5.76 9.77
CA GLN A 108 5.70 -4.73 10.27
C GLN A 108 4.60 -4.43 9.27
N ARG A 109 3.33 -4.58 9.69
CA ARG A 109 2.19 -4.17 8.86
C ARG A 109 2.17 -2.65 8.75
N VAL A 110 2.11 -2.14 7.52
CA VAL A 110 2.04 -0.69 7.26
C VAL A 110 0.59 -0.26 7.09
N GLY A 111 -0.19 -0.96 6.25
CA GLY A 111 -1.62 -0.67 6.13
C GLY A 111 -2.25 -1.07 4.80
N LYS A 112 -3.48 -0.58 4.60
CA LYS A 112 -4.16 -0.58 3.30
C LYS A 112 -3.54 0.49 2.39
N ALA A 113 -3.59 0.24 1.09
CA ALA A 113 -3.10 1.15 0.07
C ALA A 113 -3.95 1.02 -1.20
N HIS A 114 -3.84 1.99 -2.09
CA HIS A 114 -4.35 1.86 -3.45
C HIS A 114 -3.20 1.88 -4.46
N ASN A 115 -3.32 1.09 -5.52
CA ASN A 115 -2.43 1.08 -6.68
C ASN A 115 -3.14 1.69 -7.90
N GLY A 116 -2.55 1.56 -9.09
CA GLY A 116 -3.15 2.03 -10.34
C GLY A 116 -4.59 1.54 -10.50
N VAL A 117 -5.50 2.43 -10.92
CA VAL A 117 -6.95 2.16 -10.95
C VAL A 117 -7.33 0.98 -11.85
N LYS A 118 -6.51 0.63 -12.85
CA LYS A 118 -6.70 -0.56 -13.69
C LYS A 118 -5.90 -1.79 -13.22
N GLY A 119 -5.26 -1.71 -12.05
CA GLY A 119 -4.50 -2.78 -11.44
C GLY A 119 -3.02 -2.76 -11.79
N TRP A 120 -2.48 -3.93 -12.15
CA TRP A 120 -1.05 -4.21 -12.24
C TRP A 120 -0.64 -4.62 -13.65
N THR A 121 0.62 -4.37 -14.01
CA THR A 121 1.19 -4.80 -15.31
C THR A 121 2.68 -5.07 -15.22
N THR A 122 3.15 -6.10 -15.90
CA THR A 122 4.59 -6.35 -16.13
C THR A 122 5.15 -5.52 -17.28
N ASP A 123 4.28 -4.90 -18.08
CA ASP A 123 4.64 -4.09 -19.25
C ASP A 123 4.01 -2.69 -19.16
N HIS A 124 4.47 -1.90 -18.17
CA HIS A 124 3.96 -0.56 -17.93
C HIS A 124 4.32 0.40 -19.06
N HIS A 125 3.37 1.28 -19.38
CA HIS A 125 3.47 2.38 -20.31
C HIS A 125 2.79 3.62 -19.74
N GLU A 126 3.21 4.80 -20.20
CA GLU A 126 2.58 6.07 -19.82
C GLU A 126 1.05 6.01 -20.08
N ASP A 127 0.27 6.56 -19.15
CA ASP A 127 -1.21 6.63 -19.20
C ASP A 127 -1.97 5.29 -19.21
N ASP A 128 -1.30 4.14 -19.04
CA ASP A 128 -1.97 2.83 -19.03
C ASP A 128 -2.91 2.62 -17.81
N LYS A 129 -2.75 3.46 -16.78
CA LYS A 129 -3.48 3.47 -15.50
C LYS A 129 -3.21 2.24 -14.62
N ARG A 130 -2.05 1.59 -14.78
CA ARG A 130 -1.63 0.40 -14.05
C ARG A 130 -0.31 0.66 -13.32
N SER A 131 -0.16 0.05 -12.15
CA SER A 131 1.12 0.04 -11.44
C SER A 131 2.07 -1.02 -12.03
N PRO A 132 3.37 -0.72 -12.18
CA PRO A 132 4.34 -1.69 -12.66
C PRO A 132 4.58 -2.78 -11.62
N VAL A 133 4.65 -4.02 -12.08
CA VAL A 133 5.13 -5.15 -11.30
C VAL A 133 6.65 -5.15 -11.30
N GLY A 134 7.27 -5.32 -10.13
CA GLY A 134 8.72 -5.51 -10.06
C GLY A 134 9.35 -5.21 -8.71
N VAL A 135 10.68 -5.14 -8.74
CA VAL A 135 11.53 -4.68 -7.64
C VAL A 135 12.21 -3.39 -8.06
N PHE A 136 12.08 -2.35 -7.25
CA PHE A 136 12.64 -1.02 -7.51
C PHE A 136 13.28 -0.48 -6.24
N THR A 137 14.42 0.21 -6.35
CA THR A 137 15.05 0.85 -5.19
C THR A 137 14.25 2.08 -4.73
N LEU A 138 14.37 2.41 -3.44
CA LEU A 138 13.83 3.62 -2.84
C LEU A 138 15.01 4.43 -2.33
N THR A 139 15.27 5.58 -2.94
CA THR A 139 16.48 6.37 -2.61
C THR A 139 16.18 7.79 -2.20
N ASP A 140 15.02 8.33 -2.61
CA ASP A 140 14.72 9.75 -2.51
C ASP A 140 13.30 9.94 -1.99
N ALA A 141 13.11 10.93 -1.12
CA ALA A 141 11.84 11.35 -0.56
C ALA A 141 11.64 12.85 -0.72
N GLY A 142 10.43 13.32 -0.49
CA GLY A 142 10.13 14.75 -0.58
C GLY A 142 8.66 15.07 -0.35
N GLY A 143 8.26 16.27 -0.72
CA GLY A 143 6.87 16.70 -0.71
C GLY A 143 6.69 18.19 -0.41
N VAL A 144 5.44 18.62 -0.32
CA VAL A 144 5.08 20.01 0.01
C VAL A 144 5.34 20.32 1.48
N LEU A 145 5.12 19.34 2.36
CA LEU A 145 5.23 19.51 3.81
C LEU A 145 6.68 19.43 4.30
N HIS A 146 6.90 19.95 5.50
CA HIS A 146 8.17 19.81 6.19
C HIS A 146 8.52 18.33 6.40
N ASP A 147 9.82 18.04 6.37
CA ASP A 147 10.35 16.73 6.67
C ASP A 147 9.83 16.19 8.03
N PRO A 148 9.12 15.05 8.06
CA PRO A 148 8.57 14.46 9.29
C PRO A 148 9.61 13.64 10.10
N GLY A 149 10.90 13.77 9.78
CA GLY A 149 12.01 13.01 10.36
C GLY A 149 12.51 11.88 9.45
N ALA A 150 12.50 12.11 8.14
CA ALA A 150 12.89 11.16 7.11
C ALA A 150 14.37 10.80 7.22
N LEU A 151 14.68 9.51 7.01
CA LEU A 151 16.07 9.04 6.93
C LEU A 151 16.59 9.05 5.49
N LEU A 152 15.70 8.90 4.50
CA LEU A 152 16.02 9.16 3.09
C LEU A 152 16.29 10.65 2.88
N PRO A 153 17.15 11.04 1.92
CA PRO A 153 17.22 12.41 1.44
C PRO A 153 15.83 12.96 1.14
N TYR A 154 15.48 14.09 1.74
CA TYR A 154 14.14 14.69 1.66
C TYR A 154 14.19 16.06 1.00
N ASP A 155 13.60 16.16 -0.20
CA ASP A 155 13.45 17.43 -0.92
C ASP A 155 12.08 18.06 -0.65
N ARG A 156 12.08 19.23 -0.01
CA ARG A 156 10.86 20.00 0.22
C ARG A 156 10.72 21.09 -0.84
N SER A 157 9.65 21.04 -1.62
CA SER A 157 9.39 22.02 -2.67
C SER A 157 7.89 22.28 -2.88
N GLN A 158 7.55 23.48 -3.32
CA GLN A 158 6.19 23.77 -3.80
C GLN A 158 5.92 23.14 -5.17
N ALA A 159 6.95 22.65 -5.87
CA ALA A 159 6.81 21.95 -7.15
C ALA A 159 5.98 20.65 -7.03
N TYR A 160 5.93 20.04 -5.84
CA TYR A 160 5.07 18.88 -5.58
C TYR A 160 3.58 19.22 -5.50
N GLN A 161 3.20 20.50 -5.39
CA GLN A 161 1.80 20.87 -5.11
C GLN A 161 0.86 20.35 -6.21
N ALA A 162 -0.07 19.48 -5.80
CA ALA A 162 -1.12 19.00 -6.68
C ALA A 162 -1.92 20.17 -7.28
N PRO A 163 -2.27 20.14 -8.59
CA PRO A 163 -2.99 21.23 -9.25
C PRO A 163 -4.31 21.57 -8.56
N ARG A 164 -4.56 22.85 -8.30
CA ARG A 164 -5.80 23.32 -7.65
C ARG A 164 -7.06 23.15 -8.49
N GLY A 165 -6.92 22.82 -9.77
CA GLY A 165 -8.02 22.40 -10.64
C GLY A 165 -8.48 20.96 -10.44
N TRP A 166 -7.72 20.12 -9.73
CA TRP A 166 -8.14 18.76 -9.37
C TRP A 166 -9.20 18.79 -8.26
N ALA A 167 -9.94 17.68 -8.12
CA ALA A 167 -10.88 17.54 -7.01
C ALA A 167 -10.14 17.65 -5.66
N LYS A 168 -10.82 18.21 -4.65
CA LYS A 168 -10.20 18.53 -3.35
C LYS A 168 -9.55 17.33 -2.65
N SER A 169 -10.06 16.12 -2.90
CA SER A 169 -9.50 14.89 -2.38
C SER A 169 -8.03 14.67 -2.78
N TYR A 170 -7.61 15.20 -3.93
CA TYR A 170 -6.25 15.01 -4.47
C TYR A 170 -5.26 16.11 -4.05
N TRP A 171 -5.71 17.16 -3.36
CA TRP A 171 -4.88 18.33 -3.06
C TRP A 171 -3.68 18.05 -2.15
N HIS A 172 -3.71 16.89 -1.48
CA HIS A 172 -2.72 16.46 -0.51
C HIS A 172 -1.93 15.23 -0.94
N ASP A 173 -2.14 14.72 -2.16
CA ASP A 173 -1.50 13.50 -2.65
C ASP A 173 0.01 13.53 -2.42
N PHE A 174 0.63 14.65 -2.75
CA PHE A 174 2.09 14.83 -2.75
C PHE A 174 2.59 15.69 -1.58
N ASP A 175 1.81 15.76 -0.50
CA ASP A 175 2.27 16.35 0.77
C ASP A 175 3.53 15.61 1.28
N TYR A 176 3.55 14.28 1.09
CA TYR A 176 4.69 13.40 1.32
C TYR A 176 4.82 12.40 0.16
N VAL A 177 6.03 12.23 -0.36
CA VAL A 177 6.36 11.27 -1.42
C VAL A 177 7.62 10.48 -1.10
N ILE A 178 7.66 9.22 -1.52
CA ILE A 178 8.89 8.41 -1.63
C ILE A 178 8.97 7.94 -3.08
N ALA A 179 10.09 8.21 -3.75
CA ALA A 179 10.28 7.87 -5.15
C ALA A 179 10.47 6.35 -5.33
N ILE A 180 9.65 5.76 -6.21
CA ILE A 180 9.90 4.41 -6.73
C ILE A 180 10.80 4.56 -7.95
N ASN A 181 11.97 3.92 -7.95
CA ASN A 181 12.95 4.03 -9.03
C ASN A 181 12.58 3.24 -10.31
N PHE A 182 11.34 3.43 -10.78
CA PHE A 182 10.89 3.01 -12.09
C PHE A 182 11.13 4.14 -13.10
N ASN A 183 11.97 3.88 -14.11
CA ASN A 183 12.29 4.80 -15.21
C ASN A 183 12.56 6.26 -14.76
N ARG A 184 13.45 6.41 -13.77
CA ARG A 184 13.96 7.69 -13.27
C ARG A 184 15.45 7.58 -12.96
N ARG A 185 16.11 8.70 -12.68
CA ARG A 185 17.46 8.72 -12.09
C ARG A 185 17.35 8.62 -10.56
N PRO A 186 17.94 7.60 -9.91
CA PRO A 186 18.06 7.55 -8.45
C PRO A 186 19.04 8.64 -7.94
N GLY A 187 18.82 9.14 -6.73
CA GLY A 187 19.69 10.14 -6.11
C GLY A 187 19.39 11.59 -6.51
N THR A 188 18.30 11.81 -7.25
CA THR A 188 17.76 13.13 -7.59
C THR A 188 16.42 13.32 -6.88
N PRO A 189 15.96 14.58 -6.68
CA PRO A 189 14.64 14.83 -6.09
C PRO A 189 13.51 14.00 -6.74
N PRO A 190 12.47 13.62 -5.98
CA PRO A 190 11.35 12.85 -6.53
C PRO A 190 10.68 13.45 -7.77
N ASP A 191 10.63 14.78 -7.92
CA ASP A 191 10.07 15.51 -9.07
C ASP A 191 11.02 15.69 -10.27
N ASP A 192 12.25 15.15 -10.22
CA ASP A 192 13.15 15.14 -11.39
C ASP A 192 12.46 14.43 -12.58
N PRO A 193 12.34 15.09 -13.75
CA PRO A 193 11.53 14.61 -14.86
C PRO A 193 12.27 13.59 -15.74
N SER A 194 13.51 13.22 -15.42
CA SER A 194 14.31 12.36 -16.28
C SER A 194 13.71 10.96 -16.42
N ARG A 195 13.65 10.50 -17.68
CA ARG A 195 13.09 9.20 -18.08
C ARG A 195 14.09 8.46 -18.98
N PRO A 196 15.08 7.75 -18.42
CA PRO A 196 16.16 7.15 -19.21
C PRO A 196 15.69 6.13 -20.28
N GLN A 197 14.54 5.49 -20.07
CA GLN A 197 13.92 4.55 -21.02
C GLN A 197 12.88 5.22 -21.93
N GLY A 198 12.86 6.56 -21.96
CA GLY A 198 11.92 7.35 -22.76
C GLY A 198 10.59 7.61 -22.06
N GLN A 199 9.84 8.58 -22.59
CA GLN A 199 8.55 8.99 -22.02
C GLN A 199 7.48 7.92 -22.17
N SER A 200 7.46 7.16 -23.27
CA SER A 200 6.45 6.12 -23.52
C SER A 200 6.45 5.00 -22.48
N LYS A 201 7.59 4.73 -21.84
CA LYS A 201 7.69 3.73 -20.77
C LYS A 201 7.01 4.18 -19.47
N GLY A 202 6.73 5.48 -19.36
CA GLY A 202 6.16 6.14 -18.19
C GLY A 202 7.11 6.29 -17.01
N GLY A 203 6.65 6.87 -15.91
CA GLY A 203 7.41 6.99 -14.66
C GLY A 203 6.78 7.98 -13.69
N GLY A 204 7.57 8.57 -12.77
CA GLY A 204 7.01 9.51 -11.78
C GLY A 204 6.09 8.77 -10.81
N ILE A 205 6.46 7.53 -10.52
CA ILE A 205 5.69 6.61 -9.71
C ILE A 205 6.22 6.73 -8.29
N TRP A 206 5.32 7.05 -7.36
CA TRP A 206 5.68 7.34 -5.97
C TRP A 206 4.84 6.49 -5.00
N LEU A 207 5.36 6.34 -3.78
CA LEU A 207 4.51 6.15 -2.60
C LEU A 207 4.04 7.54 -2.16
N HIS A 208 2.74 7.77 -1.98
CA HIS A 208 2.22 9.10 -1.61
C HIS A 208 0.97 9.03 -0.73
N LEU A 209 0.40 10.17 -0.34
CA LEU A 209 -0.77 10.20 0.53
C LEU A 209 -2.04 9.71 -0.17
N ASP A 210 -2.85 8.96 0.56
CA ASP A 210 -4.09 8.39 0.04
C ASP A 210 -5.24 9.40 -0.10
N HIS A 211 -5.87 9.37 -1.27
CA HIS A 211 -7.08 10.13 -1.62
C HIS A 211 -8.35 9.26 -1.69
N GLY A 212 -8.26 7.98 -1.31
CA GLY A 212 -9.40 7.07 -1.15
C GLY A 212 -9.85 6.34 -2.41
N SER A 213 -9.04 6.29 -3.47
CA SER A 213 -9.31 5.49 -4.67
C SER A 213 -8.02 5.13 -5.41
N GLY A 214 -8.14 4.36 -6.50
CA GLY A 214 -7.00 4.01 -7.35
C GLY A 214 -6.25 5.22 -7.90
N THR A 215 -4.95 5.06 -8.10
CA THR A 215 -4.05 6.08 -8.63
C THR A 215 -3.93 5.96 -10.16
N SER A 216 -3.13 6.81 -10.80
CA SER A 216 -2.70 6.58 -12.19
C SER A 216 -1.65 5.47 -12.32
N ALA A 217 -0.76 5.29 -11.33
CA ALA A 217 0.26 4.23 -11.33
C ALA A 217 0.98 4.13 -9.96
N CYS A 218 0.98 5.20 -9.19
CA CYS A 218 1.52 5.28 -7.83
C CYS A 218 0.89 4.27 -6.86
N VAL A 219 1.48 4.17 -5.67
CA VAL A 219 0.88 3.47 -4.53
C VAL A 219 0.57 4.49 -3.45
N SER A 220 -0.70 4.66 -3.12
CA SER A 220 -1.15 5.64 -2.13
C SER A 220 -1.41 5.01 -0.77
N LEU A 221 -1.07 5.72 0.31
CA LEU A 221 -1.05 5.23 1.69
C LEU A 221 -1.61 6.29 2.65
N PRO A 222 -2.29 5.89 3.74
CA PRO A 222 -2.71 6.85 4.76
C PRO A 222 -1.52 7.63 5.33
N LYS A 223 -1.71 8.90 5.69
CA LYS A 223 -0.65 9.78 6.20
C LYS A 223 0.20 9.16 7.33
N PRO A 224 -0.37 8.50 8.36
CA PRO A 224 0.44 7.86 9.40
C PRO A 224 1.37 6.76 8.87
N ALA A 225 0.93 6.03 7.84
CA ALA A 225 1.73 5.00 7.19
C ALA A 225 2.89 5.62 6.38
N MET A 226 2.63 6.70 5.64
CA MET A 226 3.68 7.42 4.91
C MET A 226 4.73 8.01 5.84
N GLU A 227 4.31 8.67 6.92
CA GLU A 227 5.24 9.19 7.92
C GLU A 227 6.04 8.09 8.61
N HIS A 228 5.42 6.94 8.89
CA HIS A 228 6.14 5.80 9.43
C HIS A 228 7.22 5.31 8.45
N LEU A 229 6.91 5.17 7.16
CA LEU A 229 7.91 4.75 6.18
C LEU A 229 9.06 5.76 6.08
N LEU A 230 8.76 7.07 6.01
CA LEU A 230 9.77 8.12 5.94
C LEU A 230 10.75 8.05 7.12
N ARG A 231 10.22 7.88 8.36
CA ARG A 231 11.03 7.77 9.57
C ARG A 231 11.80 6.45 9.71
N THR A 232 11.56 5.47 8.85
CA THR A 232 12.08 4.09 9.02
C THR A 232 13.00 3.64 7.90
N LEU A 233 12.75 4.06 6.65
CA LEU A 233 13.55 3.64 5.49
C LEU A 233 14.92 4.33 5.53
N ASP A 234 15.96 3.58 5.87
CA ASP A 234 17.32 4.08 6.02
C ASP A 234 18.11 3.82 4.72
N PRO A 235 18.67 4.84 4.06
CA PRO A 235 19.41 4.66 2.81
C PRO A 235 20.61 3.69 2.97
N ARG A 236 21.20 3.58 4.17
CA ARG A 236 22.29 2.64 4.48
C ARG A 236 21.83 1.19 4.54
N ARG A 237 20.52 0.96 4.64
CA ARG A 237 19.88 -0.37 4.61
C ARG A 237 19.37 -0.74 3.22
N HIS A 238 19.67 0.09 2.21
CA HIS A 238 19.34 -0.13 0.80
C HIS A 238 17.88 -0.55 0.58
N PRO A 239 16.92 0.31 0.94
CA PRO A 239 15.51 -0.04 0.88
C PRO A 239 15.06 -0.21 -0.57
N VAL A 240 14.21 -1.22 -0.79
CA VAL A 240 13.55 -1.47 -2.06
C VAL A 240 12.05 -1.62 -1.85
N VAL A 241 11.27 -1.45 -2.91
CA VAL A 241 9.89 -1.90 -2.99
C VAL A 241 9.82 -3.13 -3.89
N VAL A 242 9.08 -4.15 -3.46
CA VAL A 242 8.59 -5.24 -4.30
C VAL A 242 7.07 -5.09 -4.41
N MET A 243 6.55 -4.98 -5.63
CA MET A 243 5.16 -4.62 -5.85
C MET A 243 4.56 -5.38 -7.03
N GLY A 244 3.29 -5.79 -6.89
CA GLY A 244 2.55 -6.53 -7.89
C GLY A 244 1.23 -7.08 -7.35
N ASP A 245 0.40 -7.67 -8.22
CA ASP A 245 -0.70 -8.52 -7.76
C ASP A 245 -0.20 -9.87 -7.25
N ARG A 246 -1.06 -10.62 -6.54
CA ARG A 246 -0.69 -11.90 -5.92
C ARG A 246 -0.11 -12.92 -6.89
N THR A 247 -0.63 -12.98 -8.13
CA THR A 247 -0.18 -13.96 -9.11
C THR A 247 1.21 -13.62 -9.60
N ASP A 248 1.41 -12.37 -10.02
CA ASP A 248 2.71 -11.90 -10.52
C ASP A 248 3.78 -11.85 -9.41
N LEU A 249 3.39 -11.59 -8.16
CA LEU A 249 4.31 -11.65 -7.02
C LEU A 249 4.77 -13.08 -6.71
N ALA A 250 3.90 -14.07 -6.86
CA ALA A 250 4.19 -15.46 -6.49
C ALA A 250 4.95 -16.27 -7.57
N ALA A 251 4.97 -15.77 -8.81
CA ALA A 251 5.67 -16.37 -9.94
C ALA A 251 7.20 -16.39 -9.75
#